data_AF-A0A1S3YTW5-F1
#
_entry.id   AF-A0A1S3YTW5-F1
#
_cell.length_a   1.000
_cell.length_b   1.000
_cell.length_c   1.000
_cell.angle_alpha   90.00
_cell.angle_beta   90.00
_cell.angle_gamma   90.00
#
_symmetry.space_group_name_H-M   'P 1'
#
loop_
_entity.id
_entity.type
_entity.pdbx_description
1 polymer ?
#
loop_
_entity_poly.entity_id
_entity_poly.type
_entity_poly.pdbx_seq_one_letter_code
_entity_poly.pdbx_strand_id
1 'polypeptide(L)'
;MIAFNPLTAILTQNKLEGPNYVDWKRNLDIVLIAEEYKFVLDEVCLEKPGEDAMDDEQKAYQKWVKIDEMVRCYILTSMSNVLQHHHQSTESAYDILKNLKEMFGDQNRAANQIAMKALLNTKMVKGLSVRDHVLKMMSLLNELEVLGANTDKDTQVEMILQTLSDSFQQFRLNYNMNKVDLSLAKLLNELQSTETIIKQQAPPMALNFEIGSSSKPRGGKKKKKVQNPLLEELLLV
;
A
#
# COMPACT_ATOMS: atom_id res chain seq x y z
N MET A 1 4.15 24.38 32.88
CA MET A 1 4.00 23.04 32.30
C MET A 1 3.81 23.23 30.80
N ILE A 2 4.62 22.58 29.97
CA ILE A 2 4.30 22.43 28.54
C ILE A 2 3.10 21.48 28.49
N ALA A 3 2.04 21.85 27.75
CA ALA A 3 0.85 21.02 27.66
C ALA A 3 1.22 19.70 26.97
N PHE A 4 0.73 18.57 27.50
CA PHE A 4 0.89 17.28 26.85
C PHE A 4 0.09 17.30 25.54
N ASN A 5 0.77 17.36 24.39
CA ASN A 5 0.10 17.30 23.10
C ASN A 5 -0.50 15.88 22.91
N PRO A 6 -1.84 15.74 22.87
CA PRO A 6 -2.48 14.43 22.78
C PRO A 6 -2.14 13.69 21.48
N LEU A 7 -1.71 14.40 20.43
CA LEU A 7 -1.27 13.78 19.17
C LEU A 7 -0.03 12.90 19.36
N THR A 8 0.81 13.14 20.37
CA THR A 8 1.99 12.30 20.65
C THR A 8 1.64 10.84 20.93
N ALA A 9 0.40 10.54 21.33
CA ALA A 9 -0.08 9.17 21.51
C ALA A 9 -0.10 8.35 20.20
N ILE A 10 -0.25 8.98 19.03
CA ILE A 10 -0.27 8.26 17.73
C ILE A 10 1.11 7.67 17.38
N LEU A 11 2.18 8.22 17.97
CA LEU A 11 3.55 7.75 17.81
C LEU A 11 3.88 6.54 18.70
N THR A 12 3.23 6.44 19.86
CA THR A 12 3.41 5.29 20.77
C THR A 12 2.47 4.13 20.43
N GLN A 13 1.33 4.41 19.78
CA GLN A 13 0.39 3.42 19.27
C GLN A 13 0.85 2.75 17.96
N ASN A 14 1.60 3.47 17.11
CA ASN A 14 2.13 2.95 15.85
C ASN A 14 3.66 3.14 15.80
N LYS A 15 4.39 2.35 16.59
CA LYS A 15 5.85 2.42 16.66
C LYS A 15 6.50 1.91 15.38
N LEU A 16 7.64 2.49 14.99
CA LEU A 16 8.42 2.01 13.85
C LEU A 16 9.03 0.63 14.11
N GLU A 17 8.60 -0.35 13.32
CA GLU A 17 9.13 -1.72 13.30
C GLU A 17 9.85 -2.06 11.98
N GLY A 18 9.80 -1.13 11.01
CA GLY A 18 10.45 -1.24 9.70
C GLY A 18 9.42 -1.24 8.56
N PRO A 19 8.61 -2.29 8.38
CA PRO A 19 7.61 -2.36 7.30
C PRO A 19 6.59 -1.23 7.30
N ASN A 20 6.25 -0.70 8.49
CA ASN A 20 5.30 0.41 8.67
C ASN A 20 5.92 1.81 8.55
N TYR A 21 7.11 1.94 7.95
CA TYR A 21 7.84 3.22 7.85
C TYR A 21 7.02 4.38 7.29
N VAL A 22 6.16 4.14 6.30
CA VAL A 22 5.29 5.19 5.71
C VAL A 22 4.27 5.70 6.72
N ASP A 23 3.52 4.80 7.36
CA ASP A 23 2.50 5.15 8.34
C ASP A 23 3.11 5.82 9.57
N TRP A 24 4.24 5.30 10.05
CA TRP A 24 5.00 5.92 11.14
C TRP A 24 5.49 7.32 10.76
N LYS A 25 6.04 7.50 9.55
CA LYS A 25 6.53 8.82 9.10
C LYS A 25 5.39 9.82 8.90
N ARG A 26 4.23 9.37 8.40
CA ARG A 26 2.99 10.17 8.32
C ARG A 26 2.54 10.61 9.72
N ASN A 27 2.52 9.70 10.68
CA ASN A 27 2.19 9.99 12.07
C ASN A 27 3.18 11.00 12.69
N LEU A 28 4.48 10.83 12.43
CA LEU A 28 5.52 11.78 12.87
C LEU A 28 5.29 13.17 12.26
N ASP A 29 5.05 13.27 10.96
CA ASP A 29 4.79 14.54 10.28
C ASP A 29 3.55 15.25 10.84
N ILE A 30 2.49 14.53 11.22
CA ILE A 30 1.29 15.11 11.86
C ILE A 30 1.66 15.77 13.20
N VAL A 31 2.42 15.08 14.05
CA VAL A 31 2.86 15.65 15.35
C VAL A 31 3.76 16.86 15.14
N LEU A 32 4.74 16.76 14.23
CA LEU A 32 5.70 17.84 13.99
C LEU A 32 5.11 19.06 13.29
N ILE A 33 4.04 18.90 12.50
CA ILE A 33 3.26 20.03 11.97
C ILE A 33 2.50 20.72 13.10
N ALA A 34 1.88 19.96 14.01
CA ALA A 34 1.12 20.51 15.14
C ALA A 34 1.99 21.24 16.18
N GLU A 35 3.26 20.86 16.32
CA GLU A 35 4.26 21.54 17.17
C GLU A 35 5.02 22.67 16.44
N GLU A 36 4.78 22.89 15.13
CA GLU A 36 5.56 23.80 14.26
C GLU A 36 7.05 23.42 14.11
N TYR A 37 7.41 22.15 14.34
CA TYR A 37 8.80 21.66 14.35
C TYR A 37 9.27 21.01 13.05
N LYS A 38 8.38 20.77 12.08
CA LYS A 38 8.68 19.95 10.89
C LYS A 38 9.92 20.38 10.09
N PHE A 39 10.27 21.66 10.08
CA PHE A 39 11.38 22.22 9.28
C PHE A 39 12.75 21.57 9.57
N VAL A 40 13.00 21.12 10.82
CA VAL A 40 14.29 20.44 11.17
C VAL A 40 14.48 19.07 10.53
N LEU A 41 13.48 18.55 9.81
CA LEU A 41 13.61 17.31 9.04
C LEU A 41 14.12 17.53 7.60
N ASP A 42 14.03 18.76 7.10
CA ASP A 42 14.39 19.12 5.72
C ASP A 42 15.72 19.89 5.66
N GLU A 43 16.09 20.58 6.75
CA GLU A 43 17.36 21.32 6.89
C GLU A 43 18.48 20.47 7.49
N VAL A 44 19.68 20.56 6.90
CA VAL A 44 20.92 20.12 7.55
C VAL A 44 21.20 21.05 8.73
N CYS A 45 21.75 20.51 9.82
CA CYS A 45 22.09 21.23 11.04
C CYS A 45 22.71 22.61 10.76
N LEU A 46 22.11 23.66 11.33
CA LEU A 46 22.61 25.03 11.18
C LEU A 46 24.07 25.10 11.64
N GLU A 47 24.91 25.80 10.88
CA GLU A 47 26.27 26.07 11.33
C GLU A 47 26.24 26.90 12.62
N LYS A 48 27.05 26.49 13.61
CA LYS A 48 27.14 27.19 14.88
C LYS A 48 27.69 28.60 14.63
N PRO A 49 26.98 29.67 15.06
CA PRO A 49 27.46 31.04 14.90
C PRO A 49 28.82 31.26 15.61
N GLY A 50 29.59 32.23 15.08
CA GLY A 50 30.81 32.71 15.73
C GLY A 50 30.55 33.36 17.09
N GLU A 51 31.57 33.49 17.93
CA GLU A 51 31.46 34.18 19.23
C GLU A 51 31.19 35.69 19.09
N ASP A 52 31.40 36.23 17.89
CA ASP A 52 31.14 37.60 17.43
C ASP A 52 29.78 37.78 16.71
N ALA A 53 29.01 36.71 16.55
CA ALA A 53 27.69 36.75 15.91
C ALA A 53 26.69 37.62 16.69
N MET A 54 25.64 38.10 16.00
CA MET A 54 24.62 38.91 16.67
C MET A 54 23.83 38.07 17.69
N ASP A 55 23.44 38.70 18.80
CA ASP A 55 22.66 38.09 19.88
C ASP A 55 21.38 37.39 19.35
N ASP A 56 20.75 37.95 18.32
CA ASP A 56 19.56 37.35 17.68
C ASP A 56 19.89 36.13 16.80
N GLU A 57 21.05 36.07 16.16
CA GLU A 57 21.53 34.89 15.41
C GLU A 57 21.84 33.74 16.38
N GLN A 58 22.51 34.05 17.49
CA GLN A 58 22.80 33.07 18.54
C GLN A 58 21.51 32.55 19.20
N LYS A 59 20.51 33.41 19.45
CA LYS A 59 19.18 32.96 19.93
C LYS A 59 18.47 32.07 18.92
N ALA A 60 18.53 32.41 17.62
CA ALA A 60 17.90 31.61 16.56
C ALA A 60 18.53 30.21 16.50
N TYR A 61 19.87 30.12 16.54
CA TYR A 61 20.59 28.85 16.61
C TYR A 61 20.21 28.02 17.84
N GLN A 62 20.23 28.61 19.05
CA GLN A 62 19.84 27.90 20.28
C GLN A 62 18.38 27.43 20.26
N LYS A 63 17.48 28.20 19.64
CA LYS A 63 16.08 27.79 19.42
C LYS A 63 16.00 26.59 18.46
N TRP A 64 16.75 26.61 17.35
CA TRP A 64 16.81 25.52 16.37
C TRP A 64 17.32 24.22 17.02
N VAL A 65 18.45 24.29 17.74
CA VAL A 65 19.05 23.13 18.43
C VAL A 65 18.03 22.47 19.37
N LYS A 66 17.36 23.28 20.21
CA LYS A 66 16.33 22.76 21.12
C LYS A 66 15.14 22.09 20.42
N ILE A 67 14.81 22.53 19.19
CA ILE A 67 13.75 21.91 18.38
C ILE A 67 14.25 20.58 17.79
N ASP A 68 15.45 20.53 17.20
CA ASP A 68 16.08 19.28 16.75
C ASP A 68 16.16 18.25 17.88
N GLU A 69 16.60 18.64 19.08
CA GLU A 69 16.62 17.75 20.26
C GLU A 69 15.23 17.18 20.59
N MET A 70 14.17 17.98 20.48
CA MET A 70 12.81 17.54 20.75
C MET A 70 12.30 16.59 19.66
N VAL A 71 12.60 16.88 18.38
CA VAL A 71 12.25 15.99 17.27
C VAL A 71 13.03 14.67 17.35
N ARG A 72 14.30 14.71 17.74
CA ARG A 72 15.12 13.53 18.05
C ARG A 72 14.48 12.68 19.15
N CYS A 73 13.95 13.30 20.20
CA CYS A 73 13.19 12.61 21.24
C CYS A 73 11.91 11.96 20.71
N TYR A 74 11.11 12.65 19.87
CA TYR A 74 9.92 12.06 19.25
C TYR A 74 10.26 10.87 18.35
N ILE A 75 11.32 10.98 17.55
CA ILE A 75 11.78 9.89 16.68
C ILE A 75 12.22 8.69 17.52
N LEU A 76 13.13 8.87 18.48
CA LEU A 76 13.68 7.78 19.30
C LEU A 76 12.63 7.08 20.18
N THR A 77 11.65 7.81 20.72
CA THR A 77 10.59 7.21 21.58
C THR A 77 9.50 6.49 20.79
N SER A 78 9.38 6.78 19.49
CA SER A 78 8.36 6.24 18.59
C SER A 78 8.83 5.08 17.72
N MET A 79 10.01 4.52 17.99
CA MET A 79 10.52 3.32 17.31
C MET A 79 10.65 2.12 18.25
N SER A 80 10.87 0.94 17.67
CA SER A 80 11.23 -0.27 18.42
C SER A 80 12.57 -0.12 19.14
N ASN A 81 12.75 -0.84 20.25
CA ASN A 81 13.96 -0.72 21.10
C ASN A 81 15.26 -1.02 20.32
N VAL A 82 15.21 -1.89 19.30
CA VAL A 82 16.36 -2.23 18.45
C VAL A 82 16.78 -1.02 17.61
N LEU A 83 15.83 -0.37 16.96
CA LEU A 83 16.09 0.86 16.18
C LEU A 83 16.50 2.01 17.09
N GLN A 84 15.88 2.13 18.27
CA GLN A 84 16.21 3.16 19.25
C GLN A 84 17.68 3.04 19.69
N HIS A 85 18.12 1.84 20.05
CA HIS A 85 19.51 1.59 20.42
C HIS A 85 20.48 1.85 19.26
N HIS A 86 20.08 1.56 18.01
CA HIS A 86 20.92 1.81 16.83
C HIS A 86 21.16 3.32 16.61
N HIS A 87 20.17 4.17 16.89
CA HIS A 87 20.21 5.61 16.60
C HIS A 87 20.45 6.50 17.85
N GLN A 88 20.61 5.93 19.04
CA GLN A 88 20.71 6.69 20.30
C GLN A 88 21.88 7.68 20.37
N SER A 89 22.91 7.48 19.55
CA SER A 89 24.13 8.32 19.49
C SER A 89 24.19 9.22 18.25
N THR A 90 23.15 9.24 17.41
CA THR A 90 23.07 10.15 16.26
C THR A 90 22.67 11.55 16.75
N GLU A 91 23.42 12.57 16.35
CA GLU A 91 23.30 13.92 16.94
C GLU A 91 22.06 14.68 16.46
N SER A 92 21.72 14.63 15.17
CA SER A 92 20.56 15.34 14.60
C SER A 92 19.37 14.41 14.30
N ALA A 93 18.16 14.95 14.45
CA ALA A 93 16.93 14.34 13.96
C ALA A 93 16.94 14.08 12.44
N TYR A 94 17.58 14.96 11.66
CA TYR A 94 17.76 14.83 10.21
C TYR A 94 18.49 13.54 9.85
N ASP A 95 19.64 13.28 10.50
CA ASP A 95 20.48 12.12 10.20
C ASP A 95 19.80 10.80 10.59
N ILE A 96 19.07 10.77 11.72
CA ILE A 96 18.26 9.59 12.08
C ILE A 96 17.21 9.33 11.00
N LEU A 97 16.45 10.35 10.60
CA LEU A 97 15.41 10.18 9.60
C LEU A 97 15.98 9.76 8.24
N LYS A 98 17.13 10.30 7.85
CA LYS A 98 17.86 9.92 6.63
C LYS A 98 18.27 8.45 6.67
N ASN A 99 18.89 7.99 7.76
CA ASN A 99 19.29 6.59 7.92
C ASN A 99 18.07 5.65 7.90
N LEU A 100 16.98 5.99 8.59
CA LEU A 100 15.73 5.22 8.55
C LEU A 100 15.12 5.16 7.12
N LYS A 101 15.22 6.26 6.36
CA LYS A 101 14.80 6.32 4.96
C LYS A 101 15.69 5.46 4.05
N GLU A 102 16.99 5.37 4.31
CA GLU A 102 17.91 4.48 3.61
C GLU A 102 17.62 3.00 3.93
N MET A 103 17.32 2.68 5.20
CA MET A 103 16.98 1.30 5.62
C MET A 103 15.62 0.81 5.09
N PHE A 104 14.57 1.64 5.12
CA PHE A 104 13.18 1.21 4.89
C PHE A 104 12.52 1.88 3.67
N GLY A 105 13.05 2.99 3.18
CA GLY A 105 12.49 3.73 2.04
C GLY A 105 12.55 2.95 0.72
N ASP A 106 13.61 2.16 0.50
CA ASP A 106 13.72 1.31 -0.69
C ASP A 106 12.81 0.09 -0.66
N GLN A 107 12.54 -0.48 0.53
CA GLN A 107 11.52 -1.53 0.69
C GLN A 107 10.14 -0.99 0.32
N ASN A 108 9.80 0.22 0.78
CA ASN A 108 8.57 0.90 0.37
C ASN A 108 8.56 1.21 -1.13
N ARG A 109 9.67 1.69 -1.70
CA ARG A 109 9.76 1.98 -3.14
C ARG A 109 9.55 0.74 -4.00
N ALA A 110 10.15 -0.39 -3.63
CA ALA A 110 9.96 -1.66 -4.32
C ALA A 110 8.52 -2.19 -4.18
N ALA A 111 7.95 -2.16 -2.97
CA ALA A 111 6.56 -2.54 -2.73
C ALA A 111 5.58 -1.67 -3.53
N ASN A 112 5.76 -0.34 -3.51
CA ASN A 112 4.94 0.61 -4.26
C ASN A 112 5.06 0.38 -5.78
N GLN A 113 6.27 0.12 -6.30
CA GLN A 113 6.47 -0.27 -7.71
C GLN A 113 5.76 -1.59 -8.06
N ILE A 114 5.75 -2.58 -7.17
CA ILE A 114 5.05 -3.85 -7.36
C ILE A 114 3.53 -3.64 -7.37
N ALA A 115 2.98 -2.94 -6.37
CA ALA A 115 1.55 -2.66 -6.25
C ALA A 115 1.04 -1.79 -7.41
N MET A 116 1.78 -0.73 -7.79
CA MET A 116 1.46 0.13 -8.95
C MET A 116 1.51 -0.67 -10.25
N LYS A 117 2.52 -1.53 -10.45
CA LYS A 117 2.59 -2.42 -11.61
C LYS A 117 1.43 -3.41 -11.63
N ALA A 118 1.03 -3.95 -10.48
CA ALA A 118 -0.12 -4.85 -10.36
C ALA A 118 -1.43 -4.13 -10.68
N LEU A 119 -1.62 -2.89 -10.21
CA LEU A 119 -2.79 -2.05 -10.51
C LEU A 119 -2.90 -1.77 -12.02
N LEU A 120 -1.85 -1.21 -12.62
CA LEU A 120 -1.85 -0.80 -14.03
C LEU A 120 -2.04 -1.96 -15.01
N ASN A 121 -1.52 -3.15 -14.68
CA ASN A 121 -1.62 -4.35 -15.52
C ASN A 121 -2.83 -5.24 -15.20
N THR A 122 -3.58 -4.99 -14.11
CA THR A 122 -4.78 -5.78 -13.83
C THR A 122 -5.92 -5.35 -14.75
N LYS A 123 -6.36 -6.27 -15.61
CA LYS A 123 -7.56 -6.14 -16.45
C LYS A 123 -8.50 -7.30 -16.19
N MET A 124 -9.80 -7.02 -16.21
CA MET A 124 -10.83 -8.03 -16.02
C MET A 124 -10.85 -8.98 -17.21
N VAL A 125 -10.72 -10.28 -16.96
CA VAL A 125 -10.90 -11.30 -17.99
C VAL A 125 -12.38 -11.49 -18.27
N LYS A 126 -12.76 -11.47 -19.55
CA LYS A 126 -14.15 -11.64 -20.00
C LYS A 126 -14.73 -12.96 -19.49
N GLY A 127 -15.91 -12.89 -18.87
CA GLY A 127 -16.63 -14.06 -18.34
C GLY A 127 -16.28 -14.46 -16.91
N LEU A 128 -15.23 -13.88 -16.31
CA LEU A 128 -14.98 -14.01 -14.87
C LEU A 128 -15.85 -13.04 -14.04
N SER A 129 -15.92 -13.31 -12.75
CA SER A 129 -16.68 -12.54 -11.75
C SER A 129 -16.22 -11.08 -11.66
N VAL A 130 -17.13 -10.14 -11.93
CA VAL A 130 -16.89 -8.70 -11.75
C VAL A 130 -16.70 -8.35 -10.28
N ARG A 131 -17.37 -9.07 -9.36
CA ARG A 131 -17.23 -8.89 -7.92
C ARG A 131 -15.77 -9.11 -7.50
N ASP A 132 -15.19 -10.24 -7.90
CA ASP A 132 -13.85 -10.63 -7.46
C ASP A 132 -12.79 -9.73 -8.10
N HIS A 133 -13.02 -9.28 -9.34
CA HIS A 133 -12.19 -8.27 -9.99
C HIS A 133 -12.21 -6.93 -9.26
N VAL A 134 -13.39 -6.39 -8.93
CA VAL A 134 -13.53 -5.11 -8.21
C VAL A 134 -12.90 -5.21 -6.81
N LEU A 135 -13.13 -6.29 -6.07
CA LEU A 135 -12.50 -6.51 -4.76
C LEU A 135 -10.97 -6.58 -4.85
N LYS A 136 -10.42 -7.24 -5.88
CA LYS A 136 -8.97 -7.24 -6.14
C LYS A 136 -8.45 -5.83 -6.41
N MET A 137 -9.15 -5.03 -7.22
CA MET A 137 -8.75 -3.64 -7.49
C MET A 137 -8.80 -2.77 -6.24
N MET A 138 -9.84 -2.90 -5.41
CA MET A 138 -9.94 -2.21 -4.13
C MET A 138 -8.77 -2.58 -3.19
N SER A 139 -8.36 -3.85 -3.16
CA SER A 139 -7.20 -4.29 -2.38
C SER A 139 -5.90 -3.63 -2.84
N LEU A 140 -5.67 -3.52 -4.15
CA LEU A 140 -4.47 -2.89 -4.73
C LEU A 140 -4.43 -1.37 -4.49
N LEU A 141 -5.60 -0.71 -4.54
CA LEU A 141 -5.71 0.72 -4.22
C LEU A 141 -5.42 0.98 -2.73
N ASN A 142 -5.97 0.15 -1.83
CA ASN A 142 -5.70 0.23 -0.39
C ASN A 142 -4.23 -0.08 -0.06
N GLU A 143 -3.61 -1.05 -0.74
CA GLU A 143 -2.17 -1.33 -0.60
C GLU A 143 -1.32 -0.12 -0.99
N LEU A 144 -1.63 0.54 -2.12
CA LEU A 144 -0.97 1.78 -2.52
C LEU A 144 -1.20 2.93 -1.54
N GLU A 145 -2.39 3.05 -0.94
CA GLU A 145 -2.70 4.07 0.07
C GLU A 145 -1.86 3.88 1.35
N VAL A 146 -1.70 2.63 1.82
CA VAL A 146 -0.79 2.28 2.94
C VAL A 146 0.68 2.57 2.58
N LEU A 147 1.08 2.35 1.33
CA LEU A 147 2.41 2.67 0.80
C LEU A 147 2.59 4.18 0.48
N GLY A 148 1.62 5.02 0.86
CA GLY A 148 1.70 6.48 0.86
C GLY A 148 1.19 7.18 -0.41
N ALA A 149 0.56 6.46 -1.34
CA ALA A 149 -0.08 7.07 -2.50
C ALA A 149 -1.42 7.71 -2.09
N ASN A 150 -1.60 8.99 -2.41
CA ASN A 150 -2.91 9.63 -2.26
C ASN A 150 -3.66 9.57 -3.60
N THR A 151 -4.84 8.96 -3.64
CA THR A 151 -5.70 8.90 -4.82
C THR A 151 -7.14 9.17 -4.39
N ASP A 152 -7.74 10.21 -4.94
CA ASP A 152 -9.11 10.62 -4.60
C ASP A 152 -10.14 9.56 -5.06
N LYS A 153 -11.33 9.60 -4.45
CA LYS A 153 -12.37 8.58 -4.64
C LYS A 153 -12.87 8.49 -6.08
N ASP A 154 -12.97 9.62 -6.78
CA ASP A 154 -13.45 9.67 -8.16
C ASP A 154 -12.44 9.02 -9.10
N THR A 155 -11.15 9.33 -8.91
CA THR A 155 -10.04 8.68 -9.61
C THR A 155 -9.97 7.18 -9.31
N GLN A 156 -10.19 6.74 -8.06
CA GLN A 156 -10.25 5.31 -7.71
C GLN A 156 -11.38 4.58 -8.46
N VAL A 157 -12.57 5.18 -8.57
CA VAL A 157 -13.70 4.63 -9.33
C VAL A 157 -13.38 4.56 -10.82
N GLU A 158 -12.83 5.63 -11.40
CA GLU A 158 -12.46 5.67 -12.82
C GLU A 158 -11.39 4.61 -13.16
N MET A 159 -10.36 4.45 -12.30
CA MET A 159 -9.36 3.40 -12.45
C MET A 159 -10.00 2.00 -12.51
N ILE A 160 -10.97 1.70 -11.64
CA ILE A 160 -11.69 0.42 -11.68
C ILE A 160 -12.47 0.27 -12.99
N LEU A 161 -13.23 1.28 -13.40
CA LEU A 161 -14.00 1.26 -14.65
C LEU A 161 -13.12 1.00 -15.88
N GLN A 162 -11.93 1.60 -15.93
CA GLN A 162 -10.95 1.41 -17.02
C GLN A 162 -10.27 0.03 -17.02
N THR A 163 -10.48 -0.80 -16.00
CA THR A 163 -10.02 -2.20 -15.97
C THR A 163 -11.10 -3.23 -16.31
N LEU A 164 -12.36 -2.83 -16.43
CA LEU A 164 -13.46 -3.73 -16.77
C LEU A 164 -13.35 -4.26 -18.21
N SER A 165 -13.86 -5.48 -18.42
CA SER A 165 -13.93 -6.10 -19.74
C SER A 165 -15.00 -5.44 -20.61
N ASP A 166 -14.90 -5.58 -21.94
CA ASP A 166 -15.82 -4.91 -22.88
C ASP A 166 -17.28 -5.33 -22.74
N SER A 167 -17.56 -6.44 -22.08
CA SER A 167 -18.92 -6.81 -21.64
C SER A 167 -19.60 -5.72 -20.79
N PHE A 168 -18.84 -4.82 -20.15
CA PHE A 168 -19.33 -3.70 -19.35
C PHE A 168 -19.25 -2.34 -20.10
N GLN A 169 -19.03 -2.32 -21.42
CA GLN A 169 -18.93 -1.08 -22.18
C GLN A 169 -20.17 -0.17 -22.02
N GLN A 170 -21.38 -0.74 -22.04
CA GLN A 170 -22.61 0.04 -21.86
C GLN A 170 -22.72 0.65 -20.46
N PHE A 171 -22.24 -0.06 -19.43
CA PHE A 171 -22.17 0.49 -18.07
C PHE A 171 -21.23 1.70 -18.00
N ARG A 172 -20.02 1.60 -18.57
CA ARG A 172 -19.04 2.71 -18.64
C ARG A 172 -19.63 3.95 -19.34
N LEU A 173 -20.31 3.76 -20.47
CA LEU A 173 -20.96 4.86 -21.21
C LEU A 173 -22.06 5.53 -20.37
N ASN A 174 -22.90 4.75 -19.69
CA ASN A 174 -23.95 5.27 -18.82
C ASN A 174 -23.38 6.04 -17.61
N TYR A 175 -22.31 5.55 -16.99
CA TYR A 175 -21.62 6.25 -15.91
C TYR A 175 -21.05 7.60 -16.39
N ASN A 176 -20.31 7.60 -17.49
CA ASN A 176 -19.67 8.80 -18.03
C ASN A 176 -20.67 9.91 -18.39
N MET A 177 -21.86 9.55 -18.89
CA MET A 177 -22.90 10.51 -19.23
C MET A 177 -23.68 11.03 -18.02
N ASN A 178 -23.86 10.24 -16.97
CA ASN A 178 -24.71 10.59 -15.83
C ASN A 178 -23.94 11.06 -14.59
N LYS A 179 -22.60 10.88 -14.54
CA LYS A 179 -21.69 11.26 -13.43
C LYS A 179 -22.31 11.09 -12.05
N VAL A 180 -22.80 9.88 -11.79
CA VAL A 180 -23.36 9.53 -10.48
C VAL A 180 -22.22 9.45 -9.47
N ASP A 181 -22.38 10.11 -8.32
CA ASP A 181 -21.45 10.00 -7.18
C ASP A 181 -21.50 8.56 -6.62
N LEU A 182 -20.57 7.74 -7.11
CA LEU A 182 -20.41 6.34 -6.76
C LEU A 182 -19.31 6.19 -5.71
N SER A 183 -19.67 5.67 -4.54
CA SER A 183 -18.67 5.03 -3.68
C SER A 183 -18.29 3.66 -4.26
N LEU A 184 -17.10 3.15 -3.91
CA LEU A 184 -16.65 1.81 -4.30
C LEU A 184 -17.67 0.71 -3.95
N ALA A 185 -18.40 0.87 -2.84
CA ALA A 185 -19.47 -0.04 -2.43
C ALA A 185 -20.71 0.02 -3.35
N LYS A 186 -21.12 1.23 -3.81
CA LYS A 186 -22.20 1.37 -4.80
C LYS A 186 -21.78 0.77 -6.14
N LEU A 187 -20.57 1.12 -6.61
CA LEU A 187 -19.98 0.63 -7.85
C LEU A 187 -19.98 -0.91 -7.91
N LEU A 188 -19.54 -1.58 -6.83
CA LEU A 188 -19.56 -3.04 -6.71
C LEU A 188 -20.97 -3.62 -6.92
N ASN A 189 -21.96 -3.08 -6.21
CA ASN A 189 -23.35 -3.57 -6.27
C ASN A 189 -23.99 -3.35 -7.65
N GLU A 190 -23.76 -2.20 -8.28
CA GLU A 190 -24.28 -1.89 -9.62
C GLU A 190 -23.62 -2.75 -10.70
N LEU A 191 -22.30 -2.99 -10.61
CA LEU A 191 -21.60 -3.89 -11.52
C LEU A 191 -22.06 -5.34 -11.36
N GLN A 192 -22.27 -5.83 -10.14
CA GLN A 192 -22.84 -7.18 -9.91
C GLN A 192 -24.26 -7.32 -10.49
N SER A 193 -25.08 -6.28 -10.35
CA SER A 193 -26.43 -6.23 -10.93
C SER A 193 -26.36 -6.28 -12.47
N THR A 194 -25.45 -5.50 -13.05
CA THR A 194 -25.19 -5.46 -14.50
C THR A 194 -24.69 -6.81 -15.03
N GLU A 195 -23.79 -7.48 -14.31
CA GLU A 195 -23.31 -8.82 -14.68
C GLU A 195 -24.45 -9.85 -14.75
N THR A 196 -25.41 -9.76 -13.83
CA THR A 196 -26.58 -10.65 -13.81
C THR A 196 -27.44 -10.45 -15.06
N ILE A 197 -27.66 -9.20 -15.48
CA ILE A 197 -28.38 -8.85 -16.71
C ILE A 197 -27.62 -9.35 -17.95
N ILE A 198 -26.30 -9.13 -18.01
CA ILE A 198 -25.43 -9.61 -19.11
C ILE A 198 -25.51 -11.13 -19.26
N LYS A 199 -25.49 -11.86 -18.14
CA LYS A 199 -25.62 -13.33 -18.12
C LYS A 199 -26.99 -13.81 -18.61
N GLN A 200 -28.07 -13.07 -18.34
CA GLN A 200 -29.42 -13.38 -18.83
C GLN A 200 -29.61 -13.08 -20.33
N GLN A 201 -28.87 -12.11 -20.88
CA GLN A 201 -28.92 -11.73 -22.30
C GLN A 201 -28.00 -12.57 -23.19
N ALA A 202 -27.15 -13.43 -22.61
CA ALA A 202 -26.26 -14.30 -23.38
C ALA A 202 -27.05 -15.41 -24.09
N PRO A 203 -26.80 -15.69 -25.39
CA PRO A 203 -27.49 -16.75 -26.10
C PRO A 203 -27.16 -18.14 -25.53
N PRO A 204 -28.09 -19.13 -25.59
CA PRO A 204 -27.97 -20.39 -24.84
C PRO A 204 -26.76 -21.29 -25.12
N MET A 205 -25.97 -21.01 -26.16
CA MET A 205 -24.88 -21.88 -26.61
C MET A 205 -23.56 -21.72 -25.82
N ALA A 206 -23.48 -20.80 -24.85
CA ALA A 206 -22.24 -20.51 -24.11
C ALA A 206 -22.13 -21.18 -22.72
N LEU A 207 -23.15 -21.92 -22.27
CA LEU A 207 -23.19 -22.51 -20.91
C LEU A 207 -22.79 -23.99 -20.83
N ASN A 208 -22.63 -24.68 -21.97
CA ASN A 208 -22.23 -26.09 -21.97
C ASN A 208 -20.71 -26.26 -22.05
N PHE A 209 -20.03 -26.01 -20.93
CA PHE A 209 -18.77 -26.69 -20.59
C PHE A 209 -19.02 -27.84 -19.61
N GLU A 210 -20.02 -28.67 -19.90
CA GLU A 210 -20.11 -30.00 -19.31
C GLU A 210 -18.99 -30.87 -19.87
N ILE A 211 -18.09 -31.35 -19.02
CA ILE A 211 -17.13 -32.41 -19.38
C ILE A 211 -17.89 -33.75 -19.42
N GLY A 212 -18.75 -33.89 -20.44
CA GLY A 212 -19.53 -35.10 -20.73
C GLY A 212 -18.67 -36.19 -21.36
N SER A 213 -17.78 -36.81 -20.60
CA SER A 213 -17.05 -38.02 -21.06
C SER A 213 -17.96 -39.24 -21.06
N SER A 214 -18.63 -39.49 -22.19
CA SER A 214 -19.48 -40.66 -22.42
C SER A 214 -18.68 -41.98 -22.41
N SER A 215 -19.35 -43.06 -21.99
CA SER A 215 -18.74 -44.36 -21.71
C SER A 215 -18.72 -45.34 -22.90
N LYS A 216 -17.54 -45.94 -23.16
CA LYS A 216 -17.21 -47.36 -23.52
C LYS A 216 -18.30 -48.29 -24.07
N PRO A 217 -17.98 -49.27 -24.96
CA PRO A 217 -16.92 -50.30 -24.73
C PRO A 217 -16.17 -50.70 -26.04
N ARG A 218 -15.47 -51.84 -26.26
CA ARG A 218 -15.14 -53.11 -25.53
C ARG A 218 -13.88 -53.75 -26.18
N GLY A 219 -12.93 -54.36 -25.44
CA GLY A 219 -11.83 -55.12 -26.11
C GLY A 219 -10.68 -55.71 -25.24
N GLY A 220 -10.80 -57.00 -24.88
CA GLY A 220 -9.71 -58.00 -24.75
C GLY A 220 -8.38 -57.75 -23.97
N LYS A 221 -8.22 -58.47 -22.83
CA LYS A 221 -7.03 -59.25 -22.37
C LYS A 221 -5.61 -58.62 -22.54
N LYS A 222 -4.75 -58.48 -21.52
CA LYS A 222 -4.28 -59.52 -20.55
C LYS A 222 -3.44 -58.87 -19.40
N LYS A 223 -3.21 -59.61 -18.30
CA LYS A 223 -2.47 -59.18 -17.09
C LYS A 223 -0.95 -58.99 -17.29
N LYS A 224 -0.35 -58.08 -16.51
CA LYS A 224 0.84 -58.35 -15.67
C LYS A 224 0.92 -57.35 -14.50
N LYS A 225 1.20 -57.85 -13.28
CA LYS A 225 1.60 -57.03 -12.11
C LYS A 225 3.12 -56.86 -12.15
N VAL A 226 3.62 -55.65 -11.86
CA VAL A 226 4.93 -55.43 -11.19
C VAL A 226 4.75 -54.26 -10.23
N GLN A 227 5.42 -54.33 -9.09
CA GLN A 227 5.35 -53.37 -7.98
C GLN A 227 6.27 -52.15 -8.25
N ASN A 228 5.86 -50.95 -7.84
CA ASN A 228 6.79 -49.85 -7.50
C ASN A 228 7.34 -50.12 -6.07
N PRO A 229 8.46 -49.52 -5.58
CA PRO A 229 8.84 -48.11 -5.79
C PRO A 229 10.35 -47.79 -5.94
N LEU A 230 10.65 -46.59 -6.41
CA LEU A 230 11.68 -45.72 -5.80
C LEU A 230 11.19 -44.27 -5.80
N LEU A 231 11.18 -43.68 -4.61
CA LEU A 231 11.10 -42.23 -4.35
C LEU A 231 12.51 -41.71 -4.06
N GLU A 232 12.64 -40.39 -3.97
CA GLU A 232 13.85 -39.66 -3.55
C GLU A 232 15.03 -39.67 -4.54
N GLU A 233 15.12 -38.61 -5.35
CA GLU A 233 16.19 -37.62 -5.20
C GLU A 233 15.86 -36.34 -6.01
N LEU A 234 16.26 -35.18 -5.46
CA LEU A 234 16.48 -33.85 -6.06
C LEU A 234 16.07 -32.71 -5.10
N LEU A 235 16.77 -32.63 -3.98
CA LEU A 235 17.14 -31.36 -3.35
C LEU A 235 18.64 -31.12 -3.64
N LEU A 236 19.04 -29.85 -3.74
CA LEU A 236 20.40 -29.34 -4.02
C LEU A 236 20.86 -29.36 -5.50
N VAL A 237 20.56 -28.26 -6.21
CA VAL A 237 21.58 -27.23 -6.54
C VAL A 237 20.97 -25.87 -6.24
#